data_AF-A0A7C1CQS6-F1
#
_entry.id   AF-A0A7C1CQS6-F1
#
_cell.length_a   1.000
_cell.length_b   1.000
_cell.length_c   1.000
_cell.angle_alpha   90.00
_cell.angle_beta   90.00
_cell.angle_gamma   90.00
#
_symmetry.space_group_name_H-M   'P 1'
#
loop_
_entity.id
_entity.type
_entity.pdbx_description
1 polymer ?
#
loop_
_entity_poly.entity_id
_entity_poly.type
_entity_poly.pdbx_seq_one_letter_code
_entity_poly.pdbx_strand_id
1 'polypeptide(L)'
;MQIVLCVKPAYPEGTKQLMPNSSNRLYLEFNVFETGSNGFAGYDCPAEKKLYIRVRAGEKVFFGFKMNTKNYGGNVNTDPSSVRFRIRKPDGSIAYAETAMPTSGNGYIATYTQAITGPNGAKLNGVTITTGYSPLSFTADQTGDYYIEFRHLNDRRWALEFFNITVTDASNNIITNPGEPNKPAGRIYSKGWQMCNTSFTEYPQLT
;
A
#
# COMPACT_ATOMS: atom_id res chain seq x y z
N MET A 1 -23.23 -17.27 1.17
CA MET A 1 -22.05 -16.80 1.94
C MET A 1 -22.10 -15.28 1.99
N GLN A 2 -22.51 -14.71 3.12
CA GLN A 2 -22.46 -13.28 3.35
C GLN A 2 -21.04 -12.95 3.80
N ILE A 3 -20.31 -12.15 3.01
CA ILE A 3 -19.08 -11.51 3.49
C ILE A 3 -19.53 -10.49 4.55
N VAL A 4 -19.45 -10.87 5.82
CA VAL A 4 -19.57 -9.91 6.92
C VAL A 4 -18.22 -9.25 7.07
N LEU A 5 -18.02 -8.16 6.31
CA LEU A 5 -16.90 -7.26 6.53
C LEU A 5 -17.20 -6.49 7.82
N CYS A 6 -16.76 -7.01 8.98
CA CYS A 6 -16.74 -6.21 10.20
C CYS A 6 -15.63 -5.17 10.05
N VAL A 7 -15.95 -4.09 9.33
CA VAL A 7 -15.11 -2.90 9.27
C VAL A 7 -15.25 -2.22 10.63
N LYS A 8 -14.44 -2.64 11.61
CA LYS A 8 -14.00 -1.66 12.61
C LYS A 8 -13.49 -0.46 11.80
N PRO A 9 -13.78 0.80 12.16
CA PRO A 9 -13.22 1.97 11.48
C PRO A 9 -11.69 1.90 11.60
N ALA A 10 -11.11 1.18 10.66
CA ALA A 10 -9.71 0.88 10.51
C ALA A 10 -9.33 1.66 9.28
N TYR A 11 -8.81 2.84 9.56
CA TYR A 11 -8.38 3.79 8.56
C TYR A 11 -7.18 3.19 7.82
N PRO A 12 -7.33 2.82 6.53
CA PRO A 12 -6.33 2.02 5.85
C PRO A 12 -5.05 2.84 5.68
N GLU A 13 -3.92 2.22 6.04
CA GLU A 13 -2.56 2.69 5.73
C GLU A 13 -1.70 1.58 5.14
N GLY A 14 -2.18 0.33 5.18
CA GLY A 14 -1.57 -0.81 4.54
C GLY A 14 -1.69 -2.08 5.35
N THR A 15 -0.59 -2.84 5.43
CA THR A 15 -0.54 -4.19 6.02
C THR A 15 -1.14 -4.25 7.42
N LYS A 16 -0.95 -3.23 8.27
CA LYS A 16 -1.49 -3.22 9.65
C LYS A 16 -3.01 -3.40 9.71
N GLN A 17 -3.75 -2.82 8.77
CA GLN A 17 -5.21 -2.89 8.74
C GLN A 17 -5.73 -4.10 7.94
N LEU A 18 -4.92 -4.61 7.01
CA LEU A 18 -5.32 -5.67 6.08
C LEU A 18 -4.88 -7.07 6.52
N MET A 19 -3.87 -7.17 7.38
CA MET A 19 -3.26 -8.42 7.79
C MET A 19 -3.28 -8.52 9.33
N PRO A 20 -4.26 -9.23 9.93
CA PRO A 20 -4.49 -9.22 11.38
C PRO A 20 -3.37 -9.88 12.20
N ASN A 21 -2.60 -10.77 11.58
CA ASN A 21 -1.39 -11.36 12.14
C ASN A 21 -0.45 -11.83 11.01
N SER A 22 0.78 -12.21 11.34
CA SER A 22 1.80 -12.65 10.37
C SER A 22 1.47 -13.93 9.61
N SER A 23 0.47 -14.70 10.06
CA SER A 23 0.09 -16.00 9.47
C SER A 23 -1.11 -15.89 8.52
N ASN A 24 -2.00 -14.91 8.74
CA ASN A 24 -3.17 -14.68 7.89
C ASN A 24 -2.90 -13.58 6.87
N ARG A 25 -2.32 -13.96 5.73
CA ARG A 25 -1.96 -13.02 4.66
C ARG A 25 -3.16 -12.55 3.86
N LEU A 26 -3.17 -11.24 3.59
CA LEU A 26 -3.98 -10.58 2.56
C LEU A 26 -3.03 -9.81 1.65
N TYR A 27 -2.93 -10.23 0.40
CA TYR A 27 -2.10 -9.59 -0.61
C TYR A 27 -2.86 -8.46 -1.28
N LEU A 28 -2.17 -7.36 -1.59
CA LEU A 28 -2.66 -6.38 -2.56
C LEU A 28 -2.20 -6.82 -3.94
N GLU A 29 -3.12 -7.24 -4.79
CA GLU A 29 -2.81 -7.77 -6.12
C GLU A 29 -2.98 -6.72 -7.21
N PHE A 30 -2.22 -6.88 -8.29
CA PHE A 30 -2.33 -6.08 -9.51
C PHE A 30 -2.17 -6.99 -10.73
N ASN A 31 -2.75 -6.57 -11.85
CA ASN A 31 -2.83 -7.34 -13.10
C ASN A 31 -3.58 -8.69 -12.97
N VAL A 32 -4.71 -8.69 -12.26
CA VAL A 32 -5.51 -9.91 -11.97
C VAL A 32 -6.53 -10.24 -13.06
N PHE A 33 -7.35 -9.26 -13.44
CA PHE A 33 -8.51 -9.46 -14.33
C PHE A 33 -8.37 -8.79 -15.70
N GLU A 34 -7.32 -7.99 -15.88
CA GLU A 34 -7.01 -7.30 -17.13
C GLU A 34 -5.51 -7.46 -17.38
N THR A 35 -5.12 -7.56 -18.64
CA THR A 35 -3.71 -7.63 -19.06
C THR A 35 -3.13 -6.23 -19.23
N GLY A 36 -1.80 -6.11 -19.11
CA GLY A 36 -1.10 -4.82 -19.17
C GLY A 36 -1.31 -3.89 -17.97
N SER A 37 -1.08 -2.60 -18.18
CA SER A 37 -1.09 -1.58 -17.11
C SER A 37 -2.49 -0.96 -16.86
N ASN A 38 -3.55 -1.54 -17.42
CA ASN A 38 -4.91 -0.99 -17.28
C ASN A 38 -5.66 -1.46 -16.01
N GLY A 39 -5.11 -2.45 -15.30
CA GLY A 39 -5.69 -3.00 -14.08
C GLY A 39 -5.58 -2.08 -12.85
N PHE A 40 -6.00 -2.58 -11.69
CA PHE A 40 -5.89 -1.86 -10.41
C PHE A 40 -4.47 -1.35 -10.18
N ALA A 41 -4.37 -0.05 -9.87
CA ALA A 41 -3.15 0.70 -9.65
C ALA A 41 -2.10 0.51 -10.76
N GLY A 42 -2.49 0.20 -11.99
CA GLY A 42 -1.57 0.13 -13.12
C GLY A 42 -1.21 1.51 -13.66
N TYR A 43 -0.14 1.58 -14.45
CA TYR A 43 0.26 2.83 -15.13
C TYR A 43 -0.85 3.37 -16.03
N ASP A 44 -1.21 4.62 -15.79
CA ASP A 44 -2.20 5.37 -16.57
C ASP A 44 -3.58 4.69 -16.58
N CYS A 45 -3.85 3.87 -15.56
CA CYS A 45 -5.14 3.21 -15.39
C CYS A 45 -6.28 4.25 -15.19
N PRO A 46 -7.52 3.88 -15.58
CA PRO A 46 -8.70 4.70 -15.33
C PRO A 46 -8.86 5.11 -13.86
N ALA A 47 -9.51 6.25 -13.61
CA ALA A 47 -9.63 6.86 -12.29
C ALA A 47 -10.24 5.90 -11.24
N GLU A 48 -11.17 5.05 -11.65
CA GLU A 48 -11.82 4.04 -10.82
C GLU A 48 -10.90 2.90 -10.37
N LYS A 49 -9.74 2.73 -11.02
CA LYS A 49 -8.76 1.70 -10.71
C LYS A 49 -7.54 2.22 -9.96
N LYS A 50 -7.41 3.53 -9.78
CA LYS A 50 -6.27 4.14 -9.09
C LYS A 50 -6.25 3.82 -7.60
N LEU A 51 -5.05 3.73 -7.04
CA LEU A 51 -4.80 3.75 -5.60
C LEU A 51 -4.39 5.17 -5.20
N TYR A 52 -5.31 5.89 -4.58
CA TYR A 52 -5.16 7.29 -4.22
C TYR A 52 -4.55 7.48 -2.83
N ILE A 53 -3.90 8.62 -2.64
CA ILE A 53 -3.34 9.13 -1.39
C ILE A 53 -3.82 10.58 -1.24
N ARG A 54 -4.74 10.82 -0.29
CA ARG A 54 -5.28 12.16 0.02
C ARG A 54 -4.31 12.93 0.90
N VAL A 55 -3.81 14.05 0.41
CA VAL A 55 -2.84 14.91 1.12
C VAL A 55 -3.18 16.39 1.01
N ARG A 56 -2.63 17.19 1.92
CA ARG A 56 -2.55 18.66 1.86
C ARG A 56 -1.14 19.07 1.46
N ALA A 57 -1.00 20.22 0.80
CA ALA A 57 0.31 20.81 0.51
C ALA A 57 1.12 20.98 1.81
N GLY A 58 2.39 20.60 1.79
CA GLY A 58 3.31 20.59 2.93
C GLY A 58 3.26 19.31 3.79
N GLU A 59 2.25 18.45 3.64
CA GLU A 59 2.28 17.11 4.23
C GLU A 59 3.34 16.24 3.56
N LYS A 60 3.91 15.30 4.31
CA LYS A 60 4.85 14.30 3.78
C LYS A 60 4.14 12.96 3.68
N VAL A 61 4.52 12.18 2.68
CA VAL A 61 4.09 10.81 2.53
C VAL A 61 5.30 9.91 2.70
N PHE A 62 5.28 9.08 3.73
CA PHE A 62 6.22 7.99 3.94
C PHE A 62 5.62 6.71 3.39
N PHE A 63 6.40 5.92 2.65
CA PHE A 63 5.89 4.69 2.06
C PHE A 63 6.97 3.62 1.90
N GLY A 64 6.54 2.38 1.81
CA GLY A 64 7.39 1.22 1.60
C GLY A 64 6.58 0.00 1.16
N PHE A 65 7.28 -0.94 0.53
CA PHE A 65 6.70 -2.12 -0.10
C PHE A 65 7.58 -3.36 0.11
N LYS A 66 6.96 -4.52 -0.01
CA LYS A 66 7.61 -5.80 -0.26
C LYS A 66 6.77 -6.60 -1.23
N MET A 67 7.35 -6.96 -2.36
CA MET A 67 6.75 -7.90 -3.30
C MET A 67 6.63 -9.28 -2.68
N ASN A 68 5.54 -9.98 -3.00
CA ASN A 68 5.45 -11.40 -2.74
C ASN A 68 6.50 -12.15 -3.57
N THR A 69 7.25 -13.02 -2.91
CA THR A 69 8.33 -13.83 -3.52
C THR A 69 7.99 -15.33 -3.55
N LYS A 70 6.77 -15.71 -3.14
CA LYS A 70 6.30 -17.10 -3.15
C LYS A 70 5.14 -17.27 -4.13
N ASN A 71 5.23 -18.23 -5.04
CA ASN A 71 4.07 -18.57 -5.87
C ASN A 71 3.03 -19.29 -5.00
N TYR A 72 1.90 -18.65 -4.75
CA TYR A 72 0.80 -19.17 -3.94
C TYR A 72 -0.38 -19.69 -4.77
N GLY A 73 -0.19 -19.85 -6.09
CA GLY A 73 -1.19 -20.38 -7.01
C GLY A 73 -1.36 -19.51 -8.26
N GLY A 74 -1.90 -20.11 -9.32
CA GLY A 74 -2.12 -19.44 -10.59
C GLY A 74 -0.83 -18.98 -11.27
N ASN A 75 -0.90 -17.88 -12.02
CA ASN A 75 0.21 -17.32 -12.79
C ASN A 75 0.96 -16.19 -12.05
N VAL A 76 0.85 -16.09 -10.71
CA VAL A 76 1.53 -15.06 -9.90
C VAL A 76 3.04 -15.09 -10.16
N ASN A 77 3.63 -13.94 -10.43
CA ASN A 77 5.06 -13.76 -10.60
C ASN A 77 5.69 -13.24 -9.30
N THR A 78 6.90 -13.70 -9.03
CA THR A 78 7.61 -13.54 -7.76
C THR A 78 8.92 -12.78 -7.90
N ASP A 79 9.24 -12.28 -9.09
CA ASP A 79 10.44 -11.51 -9.36
C ASP A 79 10.22 -10.00 -9.15
N PRO A 80 10.65 -9.41 -8.01
CA PRO A 80 10.49 -7.98 -7.77
C PRO A 80 11.22 -7.11 -8.79
N SER A 81 12.27 -7.62 -9.45
CA SER A 81 13.07 -6.85 -10.43
C SER A 81 12.29 -6.53 -11.71
N SER A 82 11.12 -7.17 -11.89
CA SER A 82 10.21 -6.98 -13.02
C SER A 82 9.05 -6.02 -12.71
N VAL A 83 9.05 -5.33 -11.55
CA VAL A 83 8.04 -4.35 -11.18
C VAL A 83 8.68 -2.99 -10.89
N ARG A 84 8.03 -1.93 -11.38
CA ARG A 84 8.35 -0.52 -11.11
C ARG A 84 7.14 0.18 -10.52
N PHE A 85 7.37 1.24 -9.77
CA PHE A 85 6.28 2.12 -9.33
C PHE A 85 6.64 3.58 -9.54
N ARG A 86 5.63 4.44 -9.59
CA ARG A 86 5.77 5.90 -9.55
C ARG A 86 4.61 6.49 -8.76
N ILE A 87 4.75 7.76 -8.34
CA ILE A 87 3.64 8.50 -7.74
C ILE A 87 3.38 9.74 -8.60
N ARG A 88 2.11 9.93 -8.93
CA ARG A 88 1.61 11.07 -9.70
C ARG A 88 0.87 12.04 -8.80
N LYS A 89 0.97 13.32 -9.16
CA LYS A 89 0.24 14.43 -8.54
C LYS A 89 -1.22 14.46 -9.03
N PRO A 90 -2.10 15.22 -8.36
CA PRO A 90 -3.48 15.44 -8.81
C PRO A 90 -3.61 15.94 -10.25
N ASP A 91 -2.68 16.78 -10.71
CA ASP A 91 -2.61 17.29 -12.08
C ASP A 91 -2.03 16.29 -13.11
N GLY A 92 -1.63 15.08 -12.67
CA GLY A 92 -1.03 14.05 -13.52
C GLY A 92 0.48 14.20 -13.74
N SER A 93 1.13 15.23 -13.22
CA SER A 93 2.60 15.32 -13.22
C SER A 93 3.23 14.34 -12.21
N ILE A 94 4.57 14.19 -12.24
CA ILE A 94 5.29 13.23 -11.40
C ILE A 94 5.56 13.85 -10.02
N ALA A 95 5.11 13.17 -8.96
CA ALA A 95 5.44 13.48 -7.55
C ALA A 95 6.67 12.70 -7.08
N TYR A 96 6.77 11.45 -7.50
CA TYR A 96 7.89 10.56 -7.21
C TYR A 96 8.24 9.79 -8.49
N ALA A 97 9.50 9.89 -8.90
CA ALA A 97 9.98 9.32 -10.15
C ALA A 97 9.83 7.79 -10.19
N GLU A 98 9.75 7.25 -11.41
CA GLU A 98 9.73 5.80 -11.60
C GLU A 98 10.93 5.15 -10.92
N THR A 99 10.64 4.17 -10.06
CA THR A 99 11.64 3.52 -9.22
C THR A 99 11.41 2.00 -9.23
N ALA A 100 12.49 1.24 -9.14
CA ALA A 100 12.43 -0.20 -8.97
C ALA A 100 11.78 -0.59 -7.65
N MET A 101 11.02 -1.70 -7.63
CA MET A 101 10.52 -2.22 -6.36
C MET A 101 11.70 -2.52 -5.43
N PRO A 102 11.66 -2.04 -4.18
CA PRO A 102 12.76 -2.23 -3.26
C PRO A 102 12.87 -3.70 -2.87
N THR A 103 14.10 -4.22 -2.85
CA THR A 103 14.43 -5.58 -2.38
C THR A 103 15.26 -5.57 -1.10
N SER A 104 15.76 -4.41 -0.69
CA SER A 104 16.49 -4.13 0.54
C SER A 104 16.56 -2.61 0.78
N GLY A 105 17.03 -2.18 1.95
CA GLY A 105 17.28 -0.78 2.25
C GLY A 105 16.02 0.09 2.33
N ASN A 106 16.12 1.34 1.86
CA ASN A 106 15.02 2.31 1.94
C ASN A 106 13.81 1.86 1.11
N GLY A 107 12.63 1.96 1.71
CA GLY A 107 11.37 1.51 1.13
C GLY A 107 11.11 0.01 1.26
N TYR A 108 12.10 -0.81 1.62
CA TYR A 108 11.89 -2.24 1.78
C TYR A 108 11.33 -2.58 3.17
N ILE A 109 10.20 -3.30 3.19
CA ILE A 109 9.58 -3.80 4.42
C ILE A 109 9.94 -5.28 4.58
N ALA A 110 10.96 -5.62 5.36
CA ALA A 110 11.45 -7.00 5.43
C ALA A 110 10.48 -7.95 6.15
N THR A 111 9.83 -7.47 7.21
CA THR A 111 9.01 -8.29 8.11
C THR A 111 7.63 -7.71 8.37
N TYR A 112 6.71 -8.58 8.78
CA TYR A 112 5.38 -8.18 9.24
C TYR A 112 5.45 -7.18 10.40
N THR A 113 6.35 -7.39 11.36
CA THR A 113 6.56 -6.48 12.49
C THR A 113 6.89 -5.07 12.02
N GLN A 114 7.80 -4.92 11.06
CA GLN A 114 8.10 -3.61 10.47
C GLN A 114 6.86 -3.00 9.78
N ALA A 115 6.09 -3.82 9.06
CA ALA A 115 4.89 -3.38 8.36
C ALA A 115 3.80 -2.82 9.31
N ILE A 116 3.63 -3.43 10.49
CA ILE A 116 2.65 -2.99 11.49
C ILE A 116 3.15 -1.89 12.42
N THR A 117 4.47 -1.78 12.58
CA THR A 117 5.11 -0.69 13.32
C THR A 117 5.07 0.61 12.51
N GLY A 118 5.29 0.55 11.19
CA GLY A 118 5.25 1.70 10.29
C GLY A 118 6.63 2.30 9.98
N PRO A 119 6.68 3.50 9.37
CA PRO A 119 7.92 4.10 8.89
C PRO A 119 8.74 4.74 10.02
N ASN A 120 10.04 4.47 10.03
CA ASN A 120 10.96 5.13 10.95
C ASN A 120 11.01 6.65 10.73
N GLY A 121 11.05 7.41 11.82
CA GLY A 121 11.08 8.88 11.80
C GLY A 121 9.72 9.56 11.77
N ALA A 122 8.63 8.83 11.48
CA ALA A 122 7.27 9.30 11.73
C ALA A 122 6.96 9.26 13.24
N LYS A 123 6.06 10.14 13.68
CA LYS A 123 5.69 10.30 15.09
C LYS A 123 4.22 9.99 15.29
N LEU A 124 3.91 9.04 16.16
CA LEU A 124 2.55 8.77 16.59
C LEU A 124 2.42 9.24 18.03
N ASN A 125 1.47 10.16 18.28
CA ASN A 125 1.24 10.72 19.62
C ASN A 125 2.54 11.24 20.28
N GLY A 126 3.37 11.96 19.51
CA GLY A 126 4.66 12.50 19.97
C GLY A 126 5.82 11.51 20.05
N VAL A 127 5.57 10.20 19.94
CA VAL A 127 6.62 9.17 20.01
C VAL A 127 7.16 8.89 18.61
N THR A 128 8.47 9.03 18.44
CA THR A 128 9.14 8.70 17.16
C THR A 128 9.26 7.20 16.99
N ILE A 129 8.86 6.69 15.82
CA ILE A 129 9.02 5.29 15.44
C ILE A 129 10.49 5.03 15.06
N THR A 130 11.11 4.01 15.67
CA THR A 130 12.53 3.66 15.44
C THR A 130 12.77 2.19 15.08
N THR A 131 11.78 1.31 15.30
CA THR A 131 11.89 -0.15 15.07
C THR A 131 11.08 -0.64 13.88
N GLY A 132 10.63 0.27 13.02
CA GLY A 132 9.91 -0.01 11.79
C GLY A 132 10.83 -0.27 10.60
N TYR A 133 10.41 0.18 9.42
CA TYR A 133 11.23 0.15 8.20
C TYR A 133 11.78 1.55 7.87
N SER A 134 12.90 1.63 7.15
CA SER A 134 13.41 2.89 6.61
C SER A 134 12.59 3.29 5.39
N PRO A 135 11.82 4.40 5.42
CA PRO A 135 10.87 4.70 4.37
C PRO A 135 11.48 5.40 3.15
N LEU A 136 10.80 5.29 2.01
CA LEU A 136 10.88 6.32 0.97
C LEU A 136 9.90 7.44 1.31
N SER A 137 10.13 8.65 0.80
CA SER A 137 9.24 9.77 1.07
C SER A 137 9.23 10.83 -0.01
N PHE A 138 8.13 11.59 -0.08
CA PHE A 138 8.06 12.88 -0.75
C PHE A 138 7.24 13.88 0.08
N THR A 139 7.40 15.17 -0.21
CA THR A 139 6.56 16.25 0.34
C THR A 139 5.56 16.66 -0.73
N ALA A 140 4.29 16.73 -0.39
CA ALA A 140 3.24 17.18 -1.30
C ALA A 140 3.38 18.69 -1.54
N ASP A 141 3.44 19.13 -2.80
CA ASP A 141 3.49 20.54 -3.17
C ASP A 141 2.10 21.13 -3.48
N GLN A 142 1.12 20.27 -3.74
CA GLN A 142 -0.28 20.60 -3.93
C GLN A 142 -1.20 19.77 -3.02
N THR A 143 -2.36 20.33 -2.68
CA THR A 143 -3.45 19.62 -1.97
C THR A 143 -4.28 18.83 -2.96
N GLY A 144 -4.59 17.58 -2.66
CA GLY A 144 -5.47 16.75 -3.48
C GLY A 144 -5.15 15.26 -3.39
N ASP A 145 -5.60 14.54 -4.40
CA ASP A 145 -5.41 13.09 -4.53
C ASP A 145 -4.21 12.78 -5.42
N TYR A 146 -3.12 12.40 -4.77
CA TYR A 146 -1.99 11.77 -5.44
C TYR A 146 -2.35 10.31 -5.69
N TYR A 147 -1.65 9.64 -6.58
CA TYR A 147 -1.90 8.23 -6.82
C TYR A 147 -0.61 7.49 -7.13
N ILE A 148 -0.50 6.29 -6.57
CA ILE A 148 0.60 5.36 -6.86
C ILE A 148 0.18 4.44 -8.00
N GLU A 149 1.12 4.20 -8.90
CA GLU A 149 0.93 3.30 -10.04
C GLU A 149 2.08 2.30 -10.11
N PHE A 150 1.79 1.09 -10.57
CA PHE A 150 2.71 -0.02 -10.75
C PHE A 150 2.79 -0.41 -12.23
N ARG A 151 4.01 -0.53 -12.75
CA ARG A 151 4.30 -1.12 -14.05
C ARG A 151 4.95 -2.49 -13.83
N HIS A 152 4.62 -3.42 -14.70
CA HIS A 152 5.20 -4.76 -14.70
C HIS A 152 5.66 -5.13 -16.13
N LEU A 153 6.58 -6.09 -16.23
CA LEU A 153 7.22 -6.45 -17.51
C LEU A 153 6.48 -7.56 -18.29
N ASN A 154 5.41 -8.14 -17.75
CA ASN A 154 4.65 -9.20 -18.41
C ASN A 154 3.23 -9.34 -17.83
N ASP A 155 2.35 -9.99 -18.59
CA ASP A 155 0.92 -10.17 -18.26
C ASP A 155 0.62 -11.15 -17.13
N ARG A 156 1.56 -11.37 -16.20
CA ARG A 156 1.35 -12.20 -15.01
C ARG A 156 0.71 -11.41 -13.89
N ARG A 157 0.12 -12.13 -12.92
CA ARG A 157 -0.36 -11.54 -11.67
C ARG A 157 0.80 -11.15 -10.78
N TRP A 158 0.63 -10.08 -10.02
CA TRP A 158 1.63 -9.58 -9.10
C TRP A 158 0.98 -9.19 -7.78
N ALA A 159 1.77 -9.21 -6.71
CA ALA A 159 1.24 -8.98 -5.36
C ALA A 159 2.26 -8.30 -4.46
N LEU A 160 1.79 -7.35 -3.65
CA LEU A 160 2.51 -6.88 -2.47
C LEU A 160 2.22 -7.83 -1.31
N GLU A 161 3.27 -8.40 -0.71
CA GLU A 161 3.16 -9.07 0.58
C GLU A 161 2.96 -8.05 1.69
N PHE A 162 3.78 -6.99 1.70
CA PHE A 162 3.64 -5.87 2.63
C PHE A 162 3.61 -4.53 1.89
N PHE A 163 2.83 -3.61 2.42
CA PHE A 163 2.87 -2.22 2.03
C PHE A 163 2.47 -1.33 3.20
N ASN A 164 3.05 -0.14 3.24
CA ASN A 164 2.68 0.90 4.18
C ASN A 164 2.76 2.25 3.47
N ILE A 165 1.74 3.08 3.65
CA ILE A 165 1.65 4.44 3.17
C ILE A 165 1.08 5.28 4.33
N THR A 166 1.93 6.11 4.92
CA THR A 166 1.59 6.95 6.06
C THR A 166 1.81 8.41 5.70
N VAL A 167 0.82 9.24 6.00
CA VAL A 167 0.87 10.69 5.77
C VAL A 167 1.15 11.41 7.08
N THR A 168 2.06 12.38 7.05
CA THR A 168 2.42 13.19 8.20
C THR A 168 2.34 14.68 7.89
N ASP A 169 2.32 15.50 8.93
CA ASP A 169 2.64 16.92 8.79
C ASP A 169 4.13 17.17 8.47
N ALA A 170 4.52 18.45 8.35
CA ALA A 170 5.90 18.86 8.09
C ALA A 170 6.89 18.47 9.20
N SER A 171 6.41 18.25 10.42
CA SER A 171 7.16 17.87 11.62
C SER A 171 7.20 16.35 11.86
N ASN A 172 6.73 15.58 10.86
CA ASN A 172 6.60 14.13 10.83
C ASN A 172 5.55 13.55 11.80
N ASN A 173 4.61 14.36 12.31
CA ASN A 173 3.49 13.81 13.09
C ASN A 173 2.50 13.14 12.15
N ILE A 174 2.20 11.88 12.39
CA ILE A 174 1.19 11.13 11.63
C ILE A 174 -0.15 11.86 11.73
N ILE A 175 -0.81 12.04 10.59
CA ILE A 175 -2.12 12.68 10.59
C ILE A 175 -3.14 11.71 11.18
N THR A 176 -3.77 12.10 12.29
CA THR A 176 -4.80 11.33 13.00
C THR A 176 -6.15 12.02 12.93
N ASN A 177 -7.23 11.27 13.18
CA ASN A 177 -8.55 11.89 13.31
C ASN A 177 -8.66 12.68 14.62
N PRO A 178 -9.47 13.76 14.65
CA PRO A 178 -9.81 14.45 15.88
C PRO A 178 -10.34 13.47 16.94
N GLY A 179 -9.79 13.52 18.15
CA GLY A 179 -10.17 12.63 19.25
C GLY A 179 -9.52 11.24 19.22
N GLU A 180 -8.74 10.89 18.19
CA GLU A 180 -8.06 9.59 18.08
C GLU A 180 -6.53 9.72 17.88
N PRO A 181 -5.78 10.32 18.83
CA PRO A 181 -4.35 10.66 18.65
C PRO A 181 -3.42 9.45 18.45
N ASN A 182 -3.90 8.24 18.72
CA ASN A 182 -3.16 6.98 18.56
C ASN A 182 -3.55 6.23 17.28
N LYS A 183 -4.44 6.78 16.45
CA LYS A 183 -4.92 6.13 15.23
C LYS A 183 -4.75 7.07 14.04
N PRO A 184 -4.03 6.63 12.99
CA PRO A 184 -3.95 7.40 11.77
C PRO A 184 -5.32 7.64 11.14
N ALA A 185 -5.46 8.76 10.43
CA ALA A 185 -6.72 9.20 9.83
C ALA A 185 -7.15 8.37 8.62
N GLY A 186 -6.23 7.63 8.02
CA GLY A 186 -6.45 6.88 6.78
C GLY A 186 -6.50 7.83 5.60
N ARG A 187 -5.46 7.75 4.78
CA ARG A 187 -5.30 8.65 3.63
C ARG A 187 -5.30 7.90 2.31
N ILE A 188 -5.35 6.58 2.32
CA ILE A 188 -5.38 5.78 1.09
C ILE A 188 -6.79 5.30 0.77
N TYR A 189 -7.16 5.31 -0.50
CA TYR A 189 -8.42 4.75 -0.95
C TYR A 189 -8.36 4.35 -2.43
N SER A 190 -9.28 3.48 -2.83
CA SER A 190 -9.51 3.11 -4.22
C SER A 190 -10.97 2.73 -4.40
N LYS A 191 -11.49 2.88 -5.63
CA LYS A 191 -12.82 2.36 -6.01
C LYS A 191 -12.77 0.91 -6.48
N GLY A 192 -11.57 0.38 -6.77
CA GLY A 192 -11.37 -0.92 -7.41
C GLY A 192 -10.33 -1.78 -6.72
N TRP A 193 -10.30 -1.80 -5.39
CA TRP A 193 -9.36 -2.61 -4.60
C TRP A 193 -9.30 -4.07 -5.08
N GLN A 194 -8.08 -4.56 -5.32
CA GLN A 194 -7.82 -5.96 -5.66
C GLN A 194 -7.01 -6.62 -4.55
N MET A 195 -7.63 -7.56 -3.84
CA MET A 195 -7.01 -8.25 -2.70
C MET A 195 -7.27 -9.75 -2.78
N CYS A 196 -6.29 -10.54 -2.35
CA CYS A 196 -6.37 -12.00 -2.33
C CYS A 196 -5.80 -12.56 -1.03
N ASN A 197 -6.48 -13.54 -0.44
CA ASN A 197 -5.93 -14.36 0.63
C ASN A 197 -5.67 -15.79 0.11
N THR A 198 -4.81 -16.53 0.82
CA THR A 198 -4.46 -17.92 0.47
C THR A 198 -4.85 -18.90 1.58
N SER A 199 -5.74 -18.48 2.48
CA SER A 199 -6.01 -19.17 3.75
C SER A 199 -7.12 -20.24 3.64
N PHE A 200 -7.70 -20.45 2.46
CA PHE A 200 -8.73 -21.48 2.28
C PHE A 200 -8.13 -22.73 1.67
N THR A 201 -8.10 -23.82 2.43
CA THR A 201 -7.79 -25.19 1.96
C THR A 201 -9.04 -25.97 1.56
N GLU A 202 -10.22 -25.47 1.90
CA GLU A 202 -11.51 -26.08 1.60
C GLU A 202 -12.43 -25.06 0.92
N TYR A 203 -13.22 -25.51 -0.05
CA TYR A 203 -14.25 -24.66 -0.67
C TYR A 203 -15.26 -24.25 0.40
N PRO A 204 -15.68 -22.97 0.46
CA PRO A 204 -16.74 -22.55 1.36
C PRO A 204 -18.02 -23.33 1.00
N GLN A 205 -18.37 -24.31 1.82
CA GLN A 205 -19.64 -25.02 1.71
C GLN A 205 -20.75 -24.03 2.08
N LEU A 206 -21.71 -23.84 1.18
CA LEU A 206 -22.93 -23.13 1.50
C LEU A 206 -23.80 -24.08 2.34
N THR A 207 -23.73 -23.95 3.65
CA THR A 207 -24.78 -24.46 4.56
C THR A 207 -25.82 -23.38 4.79
#